data_AF-A0A151KTM0-F1
#
_entry.id   AF-A0A151KTM0-F1
#
_cell.length_a   1.000
_cell.length_b   1.000
_cell.length_c   1.000
_cell.angle_alpha   90.00
_cell.angle_beta   90.00
_cell.angle_gamma   90.00
#
_symmetry.space_group_name_H-M   'P 1'
#
loop_
_entity.id
_entity.type
_entity.pdbx_description
1 polymer ?
#
loop_
_entity_poly.entity_id
_entity_poly.type
_entity_poly.pdbx_seq_one_letter_code
_entity_poly.pdbx_strand_id
1 'polypeptide(L)'
;MSENNEANDFKLPNICVWSFKVFYMVTSYTLCSMLFLFLPTSGYIVDSYLQQPEFVEKSGAFIVMLGFLLTIKYRVVMSARNYTSYRVALKGAMVLDSVHSNKLEYDKVMSVVKTEVLGIWCILIGSVINIFGKYIPLLSWCS
;
A
#
# COMPACT_ATOMS: atom_id res chain seq x y z
N MET A 1 -46.70 16.82 0.26
CA MET A 1 -46.71 15.55 -0.49
C MET A 1 -45.29 15.03 -0.45
N SER A 2 -45.06 13.99 0.36
CA SER A 2 -43.73 13.44 0.66
C SER A 2 -43.39 12.42 -0.41
N GLU A 3 -42.43 12.74 -1.28
CA GLU A 3 -41.84 11.74 -2.18
C GLU A 3 -40.74 11.00 -1.42
N ASN A 4 -41.14 9.83 -0.92
CA ASN A 4 -40.26 8.75 -0.50
C ASN A 4 -39.41 8.29 -1.68
N ASN A 5 -38.25 8.91 -1.89
CA ASN A 5 -37.15 8.28 -2.61
C ASN A 5 -36.19 7.70 -1.57
N GLU A 6 -36.65 6.62 -0.91
CA GLU A 6 -35.75 5.63 -0.33
C GLU A 6 -34.97 5.03 -1.50
N ALA A 7 -33.85 5.66 -1.83
CA ALA A 7 -32.79 4.99 -2.56
C ALA A 7 -32.47 3.74 -1.73
N ASN A 8 -33.00 2.59 -2.17
CA ASN A 8 -32.69 1.30 -1.59
C ASN A 8 -31.17 1.20 -1.48
N ASP A 9 -30.66 1.35 -0.25
CA ASP A 9 -29.26 1.17 0.07
C ASP A 9 -28.87 -0.22 -0.42
N PHE A 10 -28.22 -0.28 -1.57
CA PHE A 10 -27.79 -1.52 -2.19
C PHE A 10 -26.70 -2.11 -1.31
N LYS A 11 -27.11 -2.93 -0.33
CA LYS A 11 -26.18 -3.61 0.58
C LYS A 11 -25.40 -4.63 -0.23
N LEU A 12 -24.11 -4.36 -0.40
CA LEU A 12 -23.18 -5.33 -0.99
C LEU A 12 -23.29 -6.67 -0.24
N PRO A 13 -23.19 -7.81 -0.95
CA PRO A 13 -23.15 -9.12 -0.32
C PRO A 13 -22.10 -9.17 0.79
N ASN A 14 -22.40 -9.86 1.89
CA ASN A 14 -21.51 -9.96 3.06
C ASN A 14 -20.09 -10.41 2.68
N ILE A 15 -19.96 -11.25 1.65
CA ILE A 15 -18.66 -11.72 1.15
C ILE A 15 -17.83 -10.58 0.55
N CYS A 16 -18.47 -9.65 -0.18
CA CYS A 16 -17.79 -8.47 -0.72
C CYS A 16 -17.35 -7.53 0.40
N VAL A 17 -18.19 -7.32 1.42
CA VAL A 17 -17.85 -6.48 2.58
C VAL A 17 -16.64 -7.04 3.34
N TRP A 18 -16.59 -8.36 3.55
CA TRP A 18 -15.44 -9.04 4.15
C TRP A 18 -14.18 -8.94 3.30
N SER A 19 -14.28 -9.19 1.99
CA SER A 19 -13.16 -9.04 1.07
C SER A 19 -12.59 -7.62 1.06
N PHE A 20 -13.46 -6.60 1.09
CA PHE A 20 -13.01 -5.22 1.24
C PHE A 20 -12.31 -4.99 2.58
N LYS A 21 -12.86 -5.46 3.71
CA LYS A 21 -12.20 -5.32 5.02
C LYS A 21 -10.81 -5.96 5.04
N VAL A 22 -10.69 -7.18 4.54
CA VAL A 22 -9.41 -7.90 4.45
C VAL A 22 -8.45 -7.14 3.53
N PHE A 23 -8.91 -6.71 2.36
CA PHE A 23 -8.12 -5.91 1.45
C PHE A 23 -7.62 -4.62 2.13
N TYR A 24 -8.49 -3.88 2.80
CA TYR A 24 -8.14 -2.65 3.53
C TYR A 24 -7.12 -2.88 4.64
N MET A 25 -7.22 -4.01 5.34
CA MET A 25 -6.29 -4.41 6.39
C MET A 25 -4.91 -4.77 5.80
N VAL A 26 -4.86 -5.65 4.80
CA VAL A 26 -3.61 -6.09 4.16
C VAL A 26 -2.86 -4.94 3.49
N THR A 27 -3.58 -3.93 3.00
CA THR A 27 -3.03 -2.73 2.34
C THR A 27 -3.02 -1.51 3.26
N SER A 28 -2.90 -1.73 4.57
CA SER A 28 -2.67 -0.66 5.53
C SER A 28 -1.22 -0.18 5.44
N TYR A 29 -1.01 1.14 5.42
CA TYR A 29 0.33 1.75 5.39
C TYR A 29 1.25 1.15 6.45
N THR A 30 0.77 1.05 7.69
CA THR A 30 1.55 0.55 8.84
C THR A 30 1.93 -0.92 8.69
N LEU A 31 1.01 -1.76 8.20
CA LEU A 31 1.30 -3.18 8.02
C LEU A 31 2.27 -3.39 6.86
N CYS A 32 2.07 -2.70 5.74
CA CYS A 32 2.98 -2.79 4.62
C CYS A 32 4.38 -2.24 4.95
N SER A 33 4.49 -1.15 5.70
CA SER A 33 5.80 -0.62 6.10
C SER A 33 6.54 -1.55 7.07
N MET A 34 5.82 -2.19 7.99
CA MET A 34 6.39 -3.23 8.86
C MET A 34 6.87 -4.44 8.06
N LEU A 35 6.04 -4.96 7.14
CA LEU A 35 6.39 -6.11 6.30
C LEU A 35 7.56 -5.79 5.36
N PHE A 36 7.60 -4.57 4.82
CA PHE A 36 8.65 -4.11 3.91
C PHE A 36 10.05 -4.20 4.54
N LEU A 37 10.17 -3.92 5.83
CA LEU A 37 11.44 -4.03 6.56
C LEU A 37 11.66 -5.44 7.13
N PHE A 38 10.62 -6.04 7.69
CA PHE A 38 10.75 -7.29 8.41
C PHE A 38 10.97 -8.51 7.50
N LEU A 39 10.30 -8.59 6.34
CA LEU A 39 10.43 -9.75 5.45
C LEU A 39 11.85 -9.93 4.90
N PRO A 40 12.50 -8.90 4.34
CA PRO A 40 13.85 -9.06 3.80
C PRO A 40 14.86 -9.40 4.89
N THR A 41 14.74 -8.77 6.08
CA THR A 41 15.66 -9.03 7.20
C THR A 41 15.49 -10.44 7.75
N SER A 42 14.25 -10.88 7.99
CA SER A 42 13.98 -12.24 8.46
C SER A 42 14.35 -13.29 7.41
N GLY A 43 14.05 -13.04 6.13
CA GLY A 43 14.48 -13.87 5.01
C GLY A 43 15.99 -13.99 4.93
N TYR A 44 16.74 -12.90 5.13
CA TYR A 44 18.20 -12.92 5.11
C TYR A 44 18.80 -13.76 6.24
N ILE A 45 18.21 -13.70 7.43
CA ILE A 45 18.62 -14.53 8.57
C ILE A 45 18.40 -16.00 8.24
N VAL A 46 17.21 -16.37 7.74
CA VAL A 46 16.88 -17.74 7.35
C VAL A 46 17.79 -18.25 6.25
N ASP A 47 18.00 -17.46 5.20
CA ASP A 47 18.90 -17.81 4.09
C ASP A 47 20.34 -17.98 4.57
N SER A 48 20.80 -17.15 5.51
CA SER A 48 22.12 -17.29 6.12
C SER A 48 22.25 -18.56 6.97
N TYR A 49 21.18 -19.03 7.61
CA TYR A 49 21.19 -20.31 8.32
C TYR A 49 21.16 -21.52 7.37
N LEU A 50 20.39 -21.44 6.28
CA LEU A 50 20.25 -22.53 5.31
C LEU A 50 21.31 -22.52 4.20
N GLN A 51 22.11 -21.46 4.11
CA GLN A 51 23.11 -21.22 3.06
C GLN A 51 22.51 -21.26 1.64
N GLN A 52 21.25 -20.86 1.50
CA GLN A 52 20.51 -20.81 0.24
C GLN A 52 19.78 -19.48 0.14
N PRO A 53 19.96 -18.67 -0.92
CA PRO A 53 19.39 -17.32 -1.01
C PRO A 53 17.93 -17.29 -1.52
N GLU A 54 17.15 -18.34 -1.26
CA GLU A 54 15.81 -18.48 -1.84
C GLU A 54 14.76 -17.60 -1.16
N PHE A 55 14.82 -17.41 0.16
CA PHE A 55 13.78 -16.67 0.88
C PHE A 55 13.91 -15.17 0.66
N VAL A 56 15.12 -14.63 0.59
CA VAL A 56 15.37 -13.21 0.29
C VAL A 56 14.86 -12.87 -1.11
N GLU A 57 15.17 -13.69 -2.13
CA GLU A 57 14.66 -13.49 -3.49
C GLU A 57 13.13 -13.49 -3.53
N LYS A 58 12.50 -14.53 -2.96
CA LYS A 58 11.03 -14.67 -2.92
C LYS A 58 10.35 -13.57 -2.11
N SER A 59 11.02 -13.06 -1.06
CA SER A 59 10.53 -11.92 -0.29
C SER A 59 10.43 -10.64 -1.14
N GLY A 60 11.36 -10.45 -2.08
CA GLY A 60 11.33 -9.35 -3.04
C GLY A 60 10.06 -9.38 -3.90
N ALA A 61 9.73 -10.55 -4.47
CA ALA A 61 8.50 -10.72 -5.26
C ALA A 61 7.22 -10.45 -4.43
N PHE A 62 7.19 -10.89 -3.17
CA PHE A 62 6.07 -10.63 -2.27
C PHE A 62 5.90 -9.14 -1.95
N ILE A 63 7.01 -8.44 -1.72
CA ILE A 63 7.02 -6.99 -1.48
C ILE A 63 6.53 -6.21 -2.71
N VAL A 64 6.94 -6.64 -3.92
CA VAL A 64 6.43 -6.05 -5.17
C VAL A 64 4.91 -6.23 -5.27
N MET A 65 4.39 -7.42 -4.98
CA MET A 65 2.96 -7.69 -4.97
C MET A 65 2.21 -6.77 -4.00
N LEU A 66 2.71 -6.61 -2.77
CA LEU A 66 2.13 -5.67 -1.79
C LEU A 66 2.16 -4.22 -2.27
N GLY A 67 3.25 -3.80 -2.90
CA GLY A 67 3.38 -2.46 -3.48
C GLY A 67 2.37 -2.19 -4.59
N PHE A 68 2.11 -3.18 -5.45
CA PHE A 68 1.05 -3.11 -6.45
C PHE A 68 -0.34 -3.00 -5.82
N LEU A 69 -0.64 -3.83 -4.81
CA LEU A 69 -1.93 -3.79 -4.12
C LEU A 69 -2.19 -2.44 -3.43
N LEU A 70 -1.16 -1.85 -2.80
CA LEU A 70 -1.23 -0.50 -2.25
C LEU A 70 -1.55 0.52 -3.36
N THR A 71 -0.80 0.49 -4.46
CA THR A 71 -0.98 1.45 -5.56
C THR A 71 -2.36 1.33 -6.22
N ILE A 72 -2.87 0.10 -6.40
CA ILE A 72 -4.18 -0.18 -6.98
C ILE A 72 -5.32 0.24 -6.05
N LYS A 73 -5.21 -0.03 -4.74
CA LYS A 73 -6.23 0.38 -3.75
C LYS A 73 -6.56 1.85 -3.88
N TYR A 74 -5.57 2.72 -4.01
CA TYR A 74 -5.82 4.15 -4.07
C TYR A 74 -6.33 4.60 -5.45
N ARG A 75 -5.73 4.13 -6.54
CA ARG A 75 -6.19 4.43 -7.90
C ARG A 75 -7.61 3.97 -8.20
N VAL A 76 -8.04 2.82 -7.65
CA VAL A 76 -9.35 2.23 -7.97
C VAL A 76 -10.37 2.54 -6.87
N VAL A 77 -10.05 2.31 -5.60
CA VAL A 77 -11.05 2.36 -4.51
C VAL A 77 -11.24 3.78 -3.96
N MET A 78 -10.18 4.60 -3.88
CA MET A 78 -10.30 5.99 -3.42
C MET A 78 -10.60 6.96 -4.56
N SER A 79 -10.01 6.75 -5.74
CA SER A 79 -10.30 7.58 -6.92
C SER A 79 -11.76 7.43 -7.37
N ALA A 80 -12.33 6.22 -7.39
CA ALA A 80 -13.74 6.02 -7.77
C ALA A 80 -14.72 6.58 -6.74
N ARG A 81 -14.37 6.57 -5.44
CA ARG A 81 -15.23 7.09 -4.37
C ARG A 81 -15.16 8.62 -4.22
N ASN A 82 -14.19 9.28 -4.85
CA ASN A 82 -13.89 10.69 -4.58
C ASN A 82 -13.22 11.44 -5.75
N TYR A 83 -13.43 11.07 -7.01
CA TYR A 83 -12.72 11.69 -8.15
C TYR A 83 -12.91 13.22 -8.23
N THR A 84 -14.11 13.71 -7.92
CA THR A 84 -14.43 15.14 -7.82
C THR A 84 -13.72 15.81 -6.65
N SER A 85 -13.75 15.21 -5.45
CA SER A 85 -13.07 15.73 -4.25
C SER A 85 -11.54 15.70 -4.37
N TYR A 86 -10.97 14.66 -4.99
CA TYR A 86 -9.54 14.51 -5.23
C TYR A 86 -9.04 15.57 -6.22
N ARG A 87 -9.79 15.82 -7.31
CA ARG A 87 -9.43 16.84 -8.30
C ARG A 87 -9.58 18.26 -7.76
N VAL A 88 -10.59 18.50 -6.92
CA VAL A 88 -10.79 19.77 -6.21
C VAL A 88 -9.73 19.99 -5.14
N ALA A 89 -9.33 18.96 -4.39
CA ALA A 89 -8.25 19.06 -3.40
C ALA A 89 -6.87 19.23 -4.05
N LEU A 90 -6.61 18.58 -5.19
CA LEU A 90 -5.36 18.73 -5.94
C LEU A 90 -5.25 20.11 -6.61
N LYS A 91 -6.34 20.63 -7.21
CA LYS A 91 -6.40 22.01 -7.71
C LYS A 91 -6.38 23.03 -6.57
N GLY A 92 -7.04 22.74 -5.46
CA GLY A 92 -7.05 23.58 -4.27
C GLY A 92 -5.68 23.67 -3.63
N ALA A 93 -4.92 22.57 -3.55
CA ALA A 93 -3.55 22.58 -3.05
C ALA A 93 -2.56 23.35 -3.96
N MET A 94 -2.87 23.51 -5.25
CA MET A 94 -2.05 24.31 -6.18
C MET A 94 -2.46 25.78 -6.25
N VAL A 95 -3.66 26.17 -5.79
CA VAL A 95 -4.22 27.52 -5.96
C VAL A 95 -4.57 28.21 -4.64
N LEU A 96 -4.74 27.50 -3.52
CA LEU A 96 -5.09 28.14 -2.25
C LEU A 96 -3.85 28.69 -1.54
N ASP A 97 -3.88 30.01 -1.48
CA ASP A 97 -3.27 30.84 -0.47
C ASP A 97 -3.37 30.21 0.93
N SER A 98 -2.26 30.32 1.64
CA SER A 98 -1.80 29.53 2.79
C SER A 98 -2.68 29.50 4.07
N VAL A 99 -3.92 29.98 4.03
CA VAL A 99 -4.63 30.40 5.26
C VAL A 99 -5.91 29.62 5.58
N HIS A 100 -6.61 28.96 4.63
CA HIS A 100 -7.96 28.41 4.91
C HIS A 100 -8.27 27.00 4.37
N SER A 101 -7.29 26.20 3.94
CA SER A 101 -7.55 24.78 3.71
C SER A 101 -7.77 24.08 5.05
N ASN A 102 -8.93 23.43 5.18
CA ASN A 102 -9.31 22.67 6.37
C ASN A 102 -8.20 21.63 6.62
N LYS A 103 -7.40 21.78 7.69
CA LYS A 103 -6.21 20.96 7.98
C LYS A 103 -6.46 19.44 7.81
N LEU A 104 -7.69 19.01 8.11
CA LEU A 104 -8.19 17.66 7.94
C LEU A 104 -8.19 17.14 6.49
N GLU A 105 -8.50 17.98 5.50
CA GLU A 105 -8.48 17.60 4.09
C GLU A 105 -7.06 17.48 3.56
N TYR A 106 -6.18 18.40 3.97
CA TYR A 106 -4.75 18.32 3.65
C TYR A 106 -4.12 17.05 4.23
N ASP A 107 -4.39 16.74 5.51
CA ASP A 107 -3.87 15.54 6.16
C ASP A 107 -4.35 14.26 5.48
N LYS A 108 -5.61 14.22 5.03
CA LYS A 108 -6.15 13.10 4.25
C LYS A 108 -5.41 12.94 2.92
N VAL A 109 -5.26 14.00 2.14
CA VAL A 109 -4.54 13.95 0.85
C VAL A 109 -3.08 13.56 1.06
N MET A 110 -2.41 14.12 2.06
CA MET A 110 -1.03 13.79 2.39
C MET A 110 -0.88 12.32 2.81
N SER A 111 -1.82 11.76 3.57
CA SER A 111 -1.81 10.34 3.94
C SER A 111 -1.94 9.41 2.71
N VAL A 112 -2.72 9.83 1.71
CA VAL A 112 -2.87 9.11 0.44
C VAL A 112 -1.55 9.13 -0.32
N VAL A 113 -0.96 10.31 -0.51
CA VAL A 113 0.32 10.48 -1.23
C VAL A 113 1.42 9.66 -0.55
N LYS A 114 1.52 9.71 0.78
CA LYS A 114 2.49 8.90 1.55
C LYS A 114 2.33 7.40 1.30
N THR A 115 1.09 6.92 1.17
CA THR A 115 0.81 5.50 0.97
C THR A 115 1.08 5.05 -0.47
N GLU A 116 0.75 5.89 -1.46
CA GLU A 116 1.12 5.63 -2.86
C GLU A 116 2.64 5.62 -3.05
N VAL A 117 3.33 6.61 -2.47
CA VAL A 117 4.80 6.68 -2.51
C VAL A 117 5.42 5.44 -1.87
N LEU A 118 4.89 4.98 -0.73
CA LEU A 118 5.33 3.72 -0.12
C LEU A 118 5.12 2.53 -1.08
N GLY A 119 3.96 2.45 -1.75
CA GLY A 119 3.68 1.40 -2.73
C GLY A 119 4.69 1.38 -3.88
N ILE A 120 5.04 2.55 -4.41
CA ILE A 120 6.07 2.70 -5.45
C ILE A 120 7.44 2.25 -4.93
N TRP A 121 7.84 2.67 -3.73
CA TRP A 121 9.10 2.23 -3.11
C TRP A 121 9.15 0.72 -2.89
N CYS A 122 8.04 0.11 -2.46
CA CYS A 122 7.93 -1.34 -2.33
C CYS A 122 8.17 -2.03 -3.68
N ILE A 123 7.56 -1.52 -4.76
CA ILE A 123 7.76 -2.08 -6.10
C ILE A 123 9.23 -1.96 -6.52
N LEU A 124 9.83 -0.78 -6.38
CA LEU A 124 11.22 -0.55 -6.79
C LEU A 124 12.20 -1.41 -6.00
N ILE A 125 12.17 -1.33 -4.68
CA ILE A 125 13.13 -2.04 -3.82
C ILE A 125 12.86 -3.54 -3.84
N GLY A 126 11.60 -3.96 -3.83
CA GLY A 126 11.23 -5.37 -3.96
C GLY A 126 11.71 -5.96 -5.30
N SER A 127 11.65 -5.20 -6.39
CA SER A 127 12.17 -5.65 -7.70
C SER A 127 13.69 -5.80 -7.69
N VAL A 128 14.41 -4.86 -7.05
CA VAL A 128 15.87 -4.97 -6.87
C VAL A 128 16.21 -6.21 -6.05
N ILE A 129 15.52 -6.45 -4.93
CA ILE A 129 15.73 -7.64 -4.09
C ILE A 129 15.40 -8.92 -4.85
N ASN A 130 14.34 -8.93 -5.66
CA ASN A 130 13.96 -10.12 -6.44
C ASN A 130 14.98 -10.44 -7.53
N ILE A 131 15.58 -9.44 -8.19
CA ILE A 131 16.58 -9.65 -9.25
C ILE A 131 17.96 -9.97 -8.65
N PHE A 132 18.36 -9.23 -7.62
CA PHE A 132 19.72 -9.28 -7.09
C PHE A 132 19.85 -10.08 -5.79
N GLY A 133 18.75 -10.56 -5.20
CA GLY A 133 18.74 -11.25 -3.91
C GLY A 133 19.64 -12.48 -3.86
N LYS A 134 19.71 -13.22 -4.96
CA LYS A 134 20.62 -14.38 -5.11
C LYS A 134 22.11 -14.05 -5.03
N TYR A 135 22.49 -12.81 -5.30
CA TYR A 135 23.89 -12.35 -5.29
C TYR A 135 24.28 -11.71 -3.96
N ILE A 136 23.35 -11.57 -3.01
CA ILE A 136 23.66 -11.02 -1.70
C ILE A 136 24.52 -12.05 -0.94
N PRO A 137 25.73 -11.69 -0.50
CA PRO A 137 26.57 -12.60 0.25
C PRO A 137 25.87 -12.97 1.57
N LEU A 138 25.73 -14.28 1.80
CA LEU A 138 25.16 -14.82 3.03
C LEU A 138 26.22 -14.83 4.13
N LEU A 139 25.79 -14.59 5.37
CA LEU A 139 26.67 -14.74 6.52
C LEU A 139 26.97 -16.22 6.72
N SER A 140 28.25 -16.56 6.86
CA SER A 140 28.66 -17.90 7.29
C SER A 140 28.47 -18.02 8.80
N TRP A 141 27.36 -18.60 9.22
CA TRP A 141 27.15 -18.96 10.63
C TRP A 141 27.80 -20.33 10.86
N CYS A 142 29.06 -20.30 11.33
CA CYS A 142 29.98 -21.43 11.54
C CYS A 142 30.63 -22.02 10.27
N SER A 143 31.94 -21.80 10.16
CA SER A 143 32.91 -22.73 9.58
C SER A 143 33.15 -23.90 10.53
#